data_AF-A0A413S2B3-F1
#
_entry.id   AF-A0A413S2B3-F1
#
_cell.length_a   1.000
_cell.length_b   1.000
_cell.length_c   1.000
_cell.angle_alpha   90.00
_cell.angle_beta   90.00
_cell.angle_gamma   90.00
#
_symmetry.space_group_name_H-M   'P 1'
#
loop_
_entity.id
_entity.type
_entity.pdbx_description
1 polymer ?
#
loop_
_entity_poly.entity_id
_entity_poly.type
_entity_poly.pdbx_seq_one_letter_code
_entity_poly.pdbx_strand_id
1 'polypeptide(L)'
;MNRFIPIIRTDRKREINKYKNLNYFIADEKEYRLIDRIRTLQPKCTFDFGVEANNREIYFYIIKDGSNTFFSIYEIYEELYNIAIREGSKFVIDILKEQANIKIEEKENSKTKEKQIVNQEKFMYRGVEYYIKKTVEIDKEKDGKINPKDSSVEITYQEFFTLINLIQEKSNTLFLWRENDKTYVNGLMRLLIVLLSNNEDMEILLQKGWKYDEDNEKYILDVKRDKEINKSKYYLTEDDYNNIINKES
;
A
#
# COMPACT_ATOMS: atom_id res chain seq x y z
N MET A 1 7.08 -0.88 10.12
CA MET A 1 7.70 -0.95 8.79
C MET A 1 9.19 -0.63 8.80
N ASN A 2 9.63 0.47 9.44
CA ASN A 2 11.05 0.88 9.50
C ASN A 2 12.03 -0.23 9.93
N ARG A 3 11.69 -1.02 10.96
CA ARG A 3 12.50 -2.19 11.38
C ARG A 3 12.24 -3.45 10.56
N PHE A 4 11.08 -3.55 9.91
CA PHE A 4 10.68 -4.76 9.17
C PHE A 4 11.44 -4.90 7.84
N ILE A 5 11.54 -3.82 7.05
CA ILE A 5 12.19 -3.83 5.74
C ILE A 5 13.66 -4.32 5.80
N PRO A 6 14.51 -3.85 6.73
CA PRO A 6 15.87 -4.38 6.85
C PRO A 6 15.90 -5.85 7.28
N ILE A 7 14.97 -6.27 8.14
CA ILE A 7 14.92 -7.64 8.65
C ILE A 7 14.55 -8.62 7.54
N ILE A 8 13.48 -8.39 6.79
CA ILE A 8 13.08 -9.31 5.72
C ILE A 8 14.16 -9.42 4.62
N ARG A 9 14.87 -8.32 4.33
CA ARG A 9 16.05 -8.33 3.43
C ARG A 9 17.21 -9.15 3.99
N THR A 10 17.40 -9.12 5.31
CA THR A 10 18.43 -9.90 6.01
C THR A 10 18.08 -11.38 6.02
N ASP A 11 16.83 -11.71 6.31
CA ASP A 11 16.33 -13.09 6.31
C ASP A 11 16.39 -13.71 4.92
N ARG A 12 16.13 -12.93 3.86
CA ARG A 12 16.38 -13.35 2.48
C ARG A 12 17.84 -13.78 2.26
N LYS A 13 18.81 -12.98 2.70
CA LYS A 13 20.24 -13.32 2.59
C LYS A 13 20.60 -14.57 3.39
N ARG A 14 20.03 -14.72 4.60
CA ARG A 14 20.22 -15.92 5.43
C ARG A 14 19.68 -17.18 4.74
N GLU A 15 18.52 -17.08 4.10
CA GLU A 15 17.91 -18.20 3.38
C GLU A 15 18.73 -18.62 2.16
N ILE A 16 19.19 -17.66 1.35
CA ILE A 16 20.14 -17.89 0.25
C ILE A 16 21.37 -18.64 0.76
N ASN A 17 21.99 -18.16 1.85
CA ASN A 17 23.18 -18.79 2.44
C ASN A 17 22.88 -20.20 2.97
N LYS A 18 21.72 -20.42 3.58
CA LYS A 18 21.29 -21.74 4.03
C LYS A 18 21.19 -22.73 2.86
N TYR A 19 20.58 -22.31 1.75
CA TYR A 19 20.45 -23.16 0.56
C TYR A 19 21.80 -23.46 -0.10
N LYS A 20 22.69 -22.47 -0.20
CA LYS A 20 24.08 -22.71 -0.65
C LYS A 20 24.81 -23.72 0.24
N ASN A 21 24.67 -23.62 1.56
CA ASN A 21 25.28 -24.57 2.50
C ASN A 21 24.71 -25.99 2.37
N LEU A 22 23.49 -26.12 1.85
CA LEU A 22 22.85 -27.40 1.54
C LEU A 22 23.11 -27.87 0.09
N ASN A 23 24.03 -27.22 -0.63
CA ASN A 23 24.38 -27.49 -2.03
C ASN A 23 23.22 -27.32 -3.04
N TYR A 24 22.19 -26.54 -2.71
CA TYR A 24 21.18 -26.15 -3.70
C TYR A 24 21.75 -25.08 -4.64
N PHE A 25 21.47 -25.23 -5.94
CA PHE A 25 21.83 -24.24 -6.95
C PHE A 25 20.86 -23.06 -6.93
N ILE A 26 21.39 -21.85 -6.74
CA ILE A 26 20.66 -20.59 -6.90
C ILE A 26 21.22 -19.91 -8.15
N ALA A 27 20.43 -19.90 -9.23
CA ALA A 27 20.86 -19.40 -10.53
C ALA A 27 21.26 -17.91 -10.50
N ASP A 28 20.47 -17.08 -9.83
CA ASP A 28 20.80 -15.67 -9.59
C ASP A 28 20.30 -15.22 -8.21
N GLU A 29 21.24 -14.83 -7.36
CA GLU A 29 20.95 -14.27 -6.03
C GLU A 29 20.24 -12.93 -6.09
N LYS A 30 20.31 -12.18 -7.19
CA LYS A 30 19.57 -10.92 -7.36
C LYS A 30 18.09 -11.17 -7.61
N GLU A 31 17.79 -12.20 -8.39
CA GLU A 31 16.42 -12.61 -8.75
C GLU A 31 15.78 -13.54 -7.73
N TYR A 32 16.54 -14.05 -6.75
CA TYR A 32 15.98 -14.84 -5.66
C TYR A 32 14.89 -14.05 -4.90
N ARG A 33 13.74 -14.68 -4.69
CA ARG A 33 12.60 -14.11 -3.97
C ARG A 33 12.36 -14.86 -2.68
N LEU A 34 12.43 -14.16 -1.56
CA LEU A 34 11.92 -14.67 -0.29
C LEU A 34 10.39 -14.47 -0.30
N ILE A 35 9.64 -15.55 -0.11
CA ILE A 35 8.18 -15.53 0.02
C ILE A 35 7.84 -15.95 1.45
N ASP A 36 7.03 -15.15 2.14
CA ASP A 36 6.64 -15.40 3.52
C ASP A 36 5.26 -14.81 3.82
N ARG A 37 4.83 -14.89 5.09
CA ARG A 37 3.54 -14.36 5.55
C ARG A 37 3.71 -13.37 6.68
N ILE A 38 2.82 -12.38 6.72
CA ILE A 38 2.63 -11.48 7.85
C ILE A 38 1.17 -11.54 8.30
N ARG A 39 0.93 -11.27 9.58
CA ARG A 39 -0.42 -11.20 10.15
C ARG A 39 -0.67 -9.84 10.78
N THR A 40 -1.63 -9.07 10.29
CA THR A 40 -2.03 -7.82 10.94
C THR A 40 -2.94 -8.12 12.13
N LEU A 41 -2.74 -7.36 13.22
CA LEU A 41 -3.47 -7.50 14.47
C LEU A 41 -4.25 -6.21 14.72
N GLN A 42 -5.42 -6.09 14.08
CA GLN A 42 -6.33 -4.98 14.31
C GLN A 42 -7.28 -5.32 15.48
N PRO A 43 -7.86 -4.33 16.18
CA PRO A 43 -8.68 -4.58 17.37
C PRO A 43 -9.88 -5.52 17.14
N LYS A 44 -10.46 -5.50 15.93
CA LYS A 44 -11.69 -6.24 15.59
C LYS A 44 -11.49 -7.35 14.56
N CYS A 45 -10.33 -7.42 13.91
CA CYS A 45 -10.05 -8.33 12.81
C CYS A 45 -8.56 -8.64 12.70
N THR A 46 -8.26 -9.78 12.10
CA THR A 46 -6.90 -10.20 11.79
C THR A 46 -6.86 -10.65 10.34
N PHE A 47 -5.88 -10.16 9.58
CA PHE A 47 -5.70 -10.53 8.18
C PHE A 47 -4.30 -11.12 7.98
N ASP A 48 -4.24 -12.17 7.18
CA ASP A 48 -2.98 -12.78 6.75
C ASP A 48 -2.63 -12.26 5.35
N PHE A 49 -1.46 -11.67 5.21
CA PHE A 49 -0.92 -11.19 3.94
C PHE A 49 0.34 -11.96 3.59
N GLY A 50 0.53 -12.14 2.30
CA GLY A 50 1.81 -12.56 1.76
C GLY A 50 2.78 -11.40 1.68
N VAL A 51 4.05 -11.70 1.86
CA VAL A 51 5.14 -10.77 1.61
C VAL A 51 6.18 -11.43 0.71
N GLU A 52 6.52 -10.74 -0.36
CA GLU A 52 7.61 -11.13 -1.25
C GLU A 52 8.74 -10.10 -1.13
N ALA A 53 9.97 -10.54 -0.91
CA ALA A 53 11.14 -9.68 -0.89
C ALA A 53 12.20 -10.16 -1.88
N ASN A 54 12.59 -9.27 -2.78
CA ASN A 54 13.75 -9.45 -3.65
C ASN A 54 14.87 -8.45 -3.27
N ASN A 55 15.94 -8.37 -4.07
CA ASN A 55 17.05 -7.48 -3.77
C ASN A 55 16.69 -5.97 -3.83
N ARG A 56 15.64 -5.61 -4.59
CA ARG A 56 15.22 -4.23 -4.85
C ARG A 56 13.93 -3.87 -4.13
N GLU A 57 12.95 -4.76 -4.17
CA GLU A 57 11.55 -4.50 -3.86
C GLU A 57 11.00 -5.44 -2.80
N ILE A 58 9.95 -4.95 -2.13
CA ILE A 58 9.12 -5.73 -1.21
C ILE A 58 7.68 -5.51 -1.66
N TYR A 59 6.95 -6.61 -1.82
CA TYR A 59 5.56 -6.64 -2.24
C TYR A 59 4.71 -7.27 -1.14
N PHE A 60 3.50 -6.73 -0.97
CA PHE A 60 2.46 -7.34 -0.14
C PHE A 60 1.33 -7.78 -1.06
N TYR A 61 0.70 -8.90 -0.73
CA TYR A 61 -0.39 -9.49 -1.49
C TYR A 61 -1.35 -10.21 -0.55
N ILE A 62 -2.57 -10.44 -0.99
CA ILE A 62 -3.59 -11.08 -0.15
C ILE A 62 -3.46 -12.59 -0.25
N ILE A 63 -3.55 -13.29 0.88
CA ILE A 63 -3.59 -14.75 0.96
C ILE A 63 -4.96 -15.14 1.52
N LYS A 64 -5.78 -15.79 0.70
CA LYS A 64 -7.11 -16.22 1.13
C LYS A 64 -7.51 -17.49 0.40
N ASP A 65 -8.06 -18.46 1.13
CA ASP A 65 -8.56 -19.74 0.60
C ASP A 65 -7.63 -20.47 -0.37
N GLY A 66 -6.31 -20.40 -0.12
CA GLY A 66 -5.28 -21.02 -0.97
C GLY A 66 -4.87 -20.20 -2.21
N SER A 67 -5.53 -19.07 -2.46
CA SER A 67 -5.23 -18.11 -3.53
C SER A 67 -4.30 -17.00 -3.04
N ASN A 68 -3.42 -16.55 -3.94
CA ASN A 68 -2.53 -15.41 -3.73
C ASN A 68 -2.91 -14.31 -4.73
N THR A 69 -3.38 -13.17 -4.24
CA THR A 69 -3.86 -12.07 -5.08
C THR A 69 -2.92 -10.87 -5.00
N PHE A 70 -2.24 -10.59 -6.12
CA PHE A 70 -1.35 -9.45 -6.26
C PHE A 70 -2.09 -8.27 -6.88
N PHE A 71 -1.73 -7.05 -6.48
CA PHE A 71 -2.27 -5.84 -7.07
C PHE A 71 -1.15 -4.89 -7.48
N SER A 72 -1.17 -4.48 -8.74
CA SER A 72 -0.51 -3.28 -9.24
C SER A 72 -1.23 -2.03 -8.73
N ILE A 73 -0.59 -0.85 -8.83
CA ILE A 73 -1.24 0.43 -8.48
C ILE A 73 -2.48 0.66 -9.36
N TYR A 74 -2.44 0.23 -10.62
CA TYR A 74 -3.58 0.31 -11.53
C TYR A 74 -4.75 -0.57 -11.05
N GLU A 75 -4.48 -1.82 -10.68
CA GLU A 75 -5.53 -2.71 -10.14
C GLU A 75 -6.08 -2.20 -8.80
N ILE A 76 -5.23 -1.59 -7.94
CA ILE A 76 -5.71 -0.93 -6.72
C ILE A 76 -6.71 0.19 -7.07
N TYR A 77 -6.34 1.03 -8.03
CA TYR A 77 -7.20 2.13 -8.48
C TYR A 77 -8.53 1.62 -9.07
N GLU A 78 -8.50 0.60 -9.93
CA GLU A 78 -9.70 0.01 -10.53
C GLU A 78 -10.65 -0.56 -9.46
N GLU A 79 -10.13 -1.27 -8.45
CA GLU A 79 -10.97 -1.78 -7.36
C GLU A 79 -11.55 -0.64 -6.52
N LEU A 80 -10.77 0.41 -6.22
CA LEU A 80 -11.28 1.59 -5.51
C LEU A 80 -12.36 2.33 -6.32
N TYR A 81 -12.20 2.43 -7.64
CA TYR A 81 -13.20 2.99 -8.55
C TYR A 81 -14.49 2.16 -8.53
N ASN A 82 -14.38 0.82 -8.56
CA ASN A 82 -15.53 -0.07 -8.44
C ASN A 82 -16.22 0.02 -7.07
N ILE A 83 -15.48 0.27 -5.99
CA ILE A 83 -16.07 0.58 -4.67
C ILE A 83 -16.75 1.95 -4.72
N ALA A 84 -16.15 2.96 -5.34
CA ALA A 84 -16.71 4.30 -5.48
C ALA A 84 -18.04 4.31 -6.26
N ILE A 85 -18.17 3.49 -7.31
CA ILE A 85 -19.44 3.31 -8.03
C ILE A 85 -20.53 2.73 -7.11
N ARG A 86 -20.17 1.78 -6.24
CA ARG A 86 -21.13 1.07 -5.37
C ARG A 86 -21.53 1.84 -4.13
N GLU A 87 -20.55 2.43 -3.44
CA GLU A 87 -20.71 3.07 -2.13
C GLU A 87 -20.73 4.61 -2.20
N GLY A 88 -20.37 5.17 -3.37
CA GLY A 88 -20.17 6.59 -3.61
C GLY A 88 -18.70 7.02 -3.45
N SER A 89 -18.20 7.87 -4.36
CA SER A 89 -16.79 8.32 -4.35
C SER A 89 -16.37 8.98 -3.04
N LYS A 90 -17.29 9.71 -2.39
CA LYS A 90 -17.02 10.34 -1.09
C LYS A 90 -16.62 9.32 -0.02
N PHE A 91 -17.25 8.15 0.01
CA PHE A 91 -16.92 7.09 0.98
C PHE A 91 -15.45 6.67 0.85
N VAL A 92 -15.01 6.38 -0.37
CA VAL A 92 -13.63 5.94 -0.65
C VAL A 92 -12.63 7.06 -0.39
N ILE A 93 -12.91 8.27 -0.87
CA ILE A 93 -12.03 9.43 -0.73
C ILE A 93 -11.85 9.83 0.75
N ASP A 94 -12.92 9.82 1.54
CA ASP A 94 -12.86 10.17 2.96
C ASP A 94 -11.98 9.17 3.73
N ILE A 95 -12.09 7.86 3.44
CA ILE A 95 -11.22 6.82 4.04
C ILE A 95 -9.74 7.06 3.68
N LEU A 96 -9.44 7.31 2.40
CA LEU A 96 -8.06 7.56 1.94
C LEU A 96 -7.49 8.83 2.58
N LYS A 97 -8.29 9.90 2.68
CA LYS A 97 -7.90 11.16 3.34
C LYS A 97 -7.65 10.95 4.83
N GLU A 98 -8.54 10.24 5.52
CA GLU A 98 -8.38 9.90 6.93
C GLU A 98 -7.08 9.11 7.13
N GLN A 99 -6.87 8.04 6.35
CA GLN A 99 -5.68 7.20 6.43
C GLN A 99 -4.38 7.99 6.22
N ALA A 100 -4.35 8.90 5.25
CA ALA A 100 -3.18 9.75 4.97
C ALA A 100 -2.86 10.70 6.15
N ASN A 101 -3.89 11.19 6.84
CA ASN A 101 -3.79 12.15 7.94
C ASN A 101 -3.47 11.50 9.29
N ILE A 102 -3.52 10.17 9.41
CA ILE A 102 -3.12 9.48 10.64
C ILE A 102 -1.66 9.78 10.97
N LYS A 103 -1.43 10.32 12.17
CA LYS A 103 -0.11 10.57 12.76
C LYS A 103 0.07 9.68 13.99
N ILE A 104 1.23 9.02 14.05
CA ILE A 104 1.66 8.29 15.24
C ILE A 104 2.04 9.34 16.29
N GLU A 105 1.41 9.28 17.46
CA GLU A 105 1.62 10.24 18.54
C GLU A 105 2.01 9.52 19.81
N GLU A 106 2.85 10.17 20.63
CA GLU A 106 3.14 9.72 21.99
C GLU A 106 2.22 10.51 22.94
N LYS A 107 1.31 9.82 23.61
CA LYS A 107 0.40 10.40 24.60
C LYS A 107 0.82 9.95 25.98
N GLU A 108 0.97 10.92 26.88
CA GLU A 108 1.19 10.63 28.29
C GLU A 108 -0.16 10.39 28.97
N ASN A 109 -0.28 9.27 29.67
CA ASN A 109 -1.44 8.98 30.48
C ASN A 109 -1.47 9.96 31.67
N SER A 110 -2.53 10.78 31.74
CA SER A 110 -2.69 11.80 32.78
C SER A 110 -2.72 11.26 34.21
N LYS A 111 -3.00 9.96 34.39
CA LYS A 111 -3.05 9.29 35.71
C LYS A 111 -1.76 8.53 36.04
N THR A 112 -1.20 7.79 35.09
CA THR A 112 -0.02 6.93 35.36
C THR A 112 1.31 7.57 34.98
N LYS A 113 1.29 8.71 34.26
CA LYS A 113 2.45 9.34 33.59
C LYS A 113 3.18 8.42 32.60
N GLU A 114 2.58 7.29 32.25
CA GLU A 114 3.14 6.37 31.27
C GLU A 114 2.92 6.92 29.86
N LYS A 115 3.98 6.86 29.06
CA LYS A 115 3.95 7.24 27.64
C LYS A 115 3.43 6.08 26.81
N GLN A 116 2.34 6.30 26.09
CA GLN A 116 1.76 5.34 25.17
C GLN A 116 1.82 5.88 23.75
N ILE A 117 2.29 5.05 22.82
CA ILE A 117 2.20 5.33 21.39
C ILE A 117 0.78 5.01 20.92
N VAL A 118 0.10 5.99 20.33
CA VAL A 118 -1.25 5.86 19.76
C VAL A 118 -1.22 5.91 18.23
N ASN A 119 -2.35 5.56 17.60
CA ASN A 119 -2.52 5.52 16.14
C ASN A 119 -1.54 4.59 15.42
N GLN A 120 -1.16 3.52 16.11
CA GLN A 120 -0.26 2.49 15.61
C GLN A 120 -0.95 1.13 15.72
N GLU A 121 -0.77 0.28 14.71
CA GLU A 121 -1.22 -1.11 14.72
C GLU A 121 -0.03 -2.06 14.63
N LYS A 122 -0.25 -3.27 15.15
CA LYS A 122 0.74 -4.33 15.18
C LYS A 122 0.56 -5.28 14.00
N PHE A 123 1.66 -5.83 13.51
CA PHE A 123 1.65 -7.01 12.67
C PHE A 123 2.78 -7.97 13.06
N MET A 124 2.53 -9.27 12.89
CA MET A 124 3.47 -10.34 13.21
C MET A 124 4.20 -10.80 11.96
N TYR A 125 5.51 -11.02 12.09
CA TYR A 125 6.33 -11.72 11.09
C TYR A 125 7.29 -12.66 11.82
N ARG A 126 7.23 -13.97 11.52
CA ARG A 126 8.05 -15.03 12.16
C ARG A 126 8.08 -14.96 13.70
N GLY A 127 6.93 -14.67 14.31
CA GLY A 127 6.79 -14.55 15.77
C GLY A 127 7.30 -13.24 16.38
N VAL A 128 7.78 -12.28 15.56
CA VAL A 128 8.24 -10.96 15.99
C VAL A 128 7.20 -9.89 15.67
N GLU A 129 6.97 -8.98 16.61
CA GLU A 129 6.08 -7.84 16.44
C GLU A 129 6.73 -6.68 15.66
N TYR A 130 5.99 -6.14 14.71
CA TYR A 130 6.30 -4.93 13.98
C TYR A 130 5.08 -4.00 13.97
N TYR A 131 5.30 -2.75 13.58
CA TYR A 131 4.30 -1.70 13.74
C TYR A 131 4.14 -0.84 12.48
N ILE A 132 2.91 -0.45 12.17
CA ILE A 132 2.55 0.53 11.13
C ILE A 132 1.52 1.51 11.66
N LYS A 133 1.25 2.61 10.94
CA LYS A 133 0.08 3.45 11.25
C LYS A 133 -1.18 2.60 11.30
N LYS A 134 -2.06 2.90 12.25
CA LYS A 134 -3.38 2.27 12.34
C LYS A 134 -4.11 2.39 11.00
N THR A 135 -4.76 1.31 10.58
CA THR A 135 -5.67 1.30 9.44
C THR A 135 -7.03 1.88 9.86
N VAL A 136 -7.61 2.75 9.03
CA VAL A 136 -8.99 3.25 9.24
C VAL A 136 -9.95 2.07 9.37
N GLU A 137 -10.83 2.13 10.38
CA GLU A 137 -11.85 1.10 10.60
C GLU A 137 -13.08 1.41 9.76
N ILE A 138 -13.48 0.46 8.92
CA ILE A 138 -14.72 0.47 8.16
C ILE A 138 -15.81 -0.18 9.02
N ASP A 139 -16.97 0.48 9.10
CA ASP A 139 -18.13 -0.08 9.79
C ASP A 139 -18.51 -1.44 9.15
N LYS A 140 -18.82 -2.44 9.98
CA LYS A 140 -19.19 -3.78 9.51
C LYS A 140 -20.40 -3.76 8.58
N GLU A 141 -21.32 -2.82 8.77
CA GLU A 141 -22.49 -2.66 7.90
C GLU A 141 -22.13 -2.12 6.51
N LYS A 142 -20.96 -1.46 6.38
CA LYS A 142 -20.42 -0.92 5.13
C LYS A 142 -19.22 -1.69 4.60
N ASP A 143 -18.76 -2.72 5.30
CA ASP A 143 -17.63 -3.56 4.89
C ASP A 143 -18.10 -4.58 3.84
N GLY A 144 -18.28 -4.06 2.62
CA GLY A 144 -18.61 -4.86 1.44
C GLY A 144 -17.46 -5.73 0.97
N LYS A 145 -17.60 -6.27 -0.24
CA LYS A 145 -16.63 -7.21 -0.84
C LYS A 145 -16.16 -6.74 -2.20
N ILE A 146 -14.88 -6.98 -2.49
CA ILE A 146 -14.31 -6.91 -3.83
C ILE A 146 -14.06 -8.34 -4.36
N ASN A 147 -14.18 -8.47 -5.67
CA ASN A 147 -13.84 -9.67 -6.42
C ASN A 147 -12.69 -9.29 -7.34
N PRO A 148 -11.43 -9.42 -6.88
CA PRO A 148 -10.28 -9.02 -7.66
C PRO A 148 -10.27 -9.76 -8.99
N LYS A 149 -9.90 -9.06 -10.05
CA LYS A 149 -9.74 -9.66 -11.36
C LYS A 149 -8.77 -10.85 -11.28
N ASP A 150 -9.11 -11.94 -11.96
CA ASP A 150 -8.33 -13.19 -11.98
C ASP A 150 -8.15 -13.88 -10.61
N SER A 151 -8.95 -13.50 -9.62
CA SER A 151 -8.98 -14.11 -8.29
C SER A 151 -10.29 -14.86 -8.07
N SER A 152 -10.20 -16.07 -7.50
CA SER A 152 -11.37 -16.85 -7.10
C SER A 152 -11.90 -16.49 -5.70
N VAL A 153 -11.31 -15.49 -5.06
CA VAL A 153 -11.58 -15.17 -3.65
C VAL A 153 -12.14 -13.76 -3.47
N GLU A 154 -13.17 -13.69 -2.62
CA GLU A 154 -13.78 -12.45 -2.16
C GLU A 154 -12.98 -11.84 -1.02
N ILE A 155 -12.69 -10.55 -1.10
CA ILE A 155 -11.90 -9.81 -0.11
C ILE A 155 -12.77 -8.69 0.45
N THR A 156 -12.74 -8.45 1.76
CA THR A 156 -13.55 -7.35 2.33
C THR A 156 -12.90 -5.99 2.06
N TYR A 157 -13.68 -4.90 2.13
CA TYR A 157 -13.11 -3.56 2.00
C TYR A 157 -12.04 -3.34 3.08
N GLN A 158 -12.29 -3.74 4.34
CA GLN A 158 -11.32 -3.61 5.43
C GLN A 158 -10.00 -4.32 5.11
N GLU A 159 -10.06 -5.55 4.57
CA GLU A 159 -8.88 -6.32 4.18
C GLU A 159 -8.10 -5.61 3.06
N PHE A 160 -8.81 -5.07 2.07
CA PHE A 160 -8.23 -4.35 0.95
C PHE A 160 -7.58 -3.01 1.37
N PHE A 161 -8.25 -2.19 2.18
CA PHE A 161 -7.67 -0.94 2.69
C PHE A 161 -6.47 -1.20 3.62
N THR A 162 -6.45 -2.32 4.33
CA THR A 162 -5.28 -2.77 5.11
C THR A 162 -4.09 -3.08 4.20
N LEU A 163 -4.32 -3.75 3.06
CA LEU A 163 -3.27 -3.97 2.05
C LEU A 163 -2.70 -2.63 1.53
N ILE A 164 -3.57 -1.68 1.19
CA ILE A 164 -3.15 -0.36 0.71
C ILE A 164 -2.30 0.35 1.77
N ASN A 165 -2.69 0.28 3.05
CA ASN A 165 -1.91 0.85 4.16
C ASN A 165 -0.52 0.19 4.29
N LEU A 166 -0.42 -1.14 4.20
CA LEU A 166 0.86 -1.86 4.19
C LEU A 166 1.80 -1.37 3.06
N ILE A 167 1.26 -1.23 1.85
CA ILE A 167 2.00 -0.74 0.68
C ILE A 167 2.45 0.70 0.90
N GLN A 168 1.55 1.57 1.37
CA GLN A 168 1.84 2.98 1.65
C GLN A 168 2.90 3.14 2.73
N GLU A 169 2.83 2.39 3.82
CA GLU A 169 3.79 2.47 4.93
C GLU A 169 5.17 1.94 4.55
N LYS A 170 5.23 0.93 3.67
CA LYS A 170 6.47 0.51 3.03
C LYS A 170 7.06 1.64 2.20
N SER A 171 6.27 2.24 1.32
CA SER A 171 6.75 3.32 0.46
C SER A 171 7.20 4.54 1.28
N ASN A 172 6.43 4.94 2.31
CA ASN A 172 6.81 5.97 3.28
C ASN A 172 8.17 5.68 3.90
N THR A 173 8.39 4.46 4.40
CA THR A 173 9.66 4.06 5.00
C THR A 173 10.82 4.21 4.02
N LEU A 174 10.65 3.76 2.77
CA LEU A 174 11.69 3.85 1.74
C LEU A 174 12.00 5.30 1.34
N PHE A 175 10.98 6.16 1.24
CA PHE A 175 11.17 7.59 0.96
C PHE A 175 11.84 8.33 2.11
N LEU A 176 11.48 8.03 3.36
CA LEU A 176 12.08 8.65 4.54
C LEU A 176 13.58 8.34 4.68
N TRP A 177 14.06 7.23 4.12
CA TRP A 177 15.49 6.89 4.08
C TRP A 177 16.28 7.68 3.04
N ARG A 178 15.62 8.36 2.11
CA ARG A 178 16.25 9.14 1.04
C ARG A 178 15.94 10.62 1.28
N GLU A 179 16.97 11.42 1.56
CA GLU A 179 16.77 12.82 1.96
C GLU A 179 15.94 13.63 0.95
N ASN A 180 16.11 13.37 -0.34
CA ASN A 180 15.43 14.10 -1.43
C ASN A 180 14.01 13.60 -1.73
N ASP A 181 13.58 12.46 -1.16
CA ASP A 181 12.29 11.83 -1.51
C ASP A 181 11.23 12.03 -0.42
N LYS A 182 11.52 12.75 0.66
CA LYS A 182 10.60 12.95 1.79
C LYS A 182 9.26 13.58 1.39
N THR A 183 9.24 14.38 0.33
CA THR A 183 8.03 15.00 -0.23
C THR A 183 7.03 13.98 -0.77
N TYR A 184 7.44 12.73 -1.03
CA TYR A 184 6.59 11.64 -1.52
C TYR A 184 5.92 10.81 -0.42
N VAL A 185 6.13 11.14 0.87
CA VAL A 185 5.38 10.51 1.97
C VAL A 185 3.88 10.70 1.74
N ASN A 186 3.11 9.61 1.88
CA ASN A 186 1.68 9.52 1.54
C ASN A 186 1.35 9.69 0.04
N GLY A 187 2.36 9.60 -0.84
CA GLY A 187 2.18 9.86 -2.27
C GLY A 187 1.29 8.86 -3.03
N LEU A 188 1.07 7.65 -2.51
CA LEU A 188 0.13 6.69 -3.10
C LEU A 188 -1.30 7.09 -2.76
N MET A 189 -1.57 7.40 -1.50
CA MET A 189 -2.90 7.91 -1.08
C MET A 189 -3.27 9.17 -1.85
N ARG A 190 -2.34 10.13 -2.00
CA ARG A 190 -2.55 11.36 -2.78
C ARG A 190 -2.88 11.08 -4.25
N LEU A 191 -2.13 10.16 -4.88
CA LEU A 191 -2.42 9.73 -6.24
C LEU A 191 -3.84 9.16 -6.35
N LEU A 192 -4.19 8.19 -5.50
CA LEU A 192 -5.48 7.52 -5.55
C LEU A 192 -6.65 8.49 -5.32
N ILE A 193 -6.50 9.44 -4.38
CA ILE A 193 -7.50 10.49 -4.16
C ILE A 193 -7.69 11.33 -5.42
N VAL A 194 -6.59 11.79 -6.03
CA VAL A 194 -6.63 12.61 -7.26
C VAL A 194 -7.31 11.85 -8.40
N LEU A 195 -6.94 10.59 -8.64
CA LEU A 195 -7.55 9.78 -9.70
C LEU A 195 -9.05 9.56 -9.49
N LEU A 196 -9.53 9.53 -8.24
CA LEU A 196 -10.95 9.34 -7.92
C LEU A 196 -11.77 10.64 -7.87
N SER A 197 -11.10 11.79 -7.78
CA SER A 197 -11.75 13.09 -7.56
C SER A 197 -11.85 13.93 -8.84
N ASN A 198 -11.05 13.63 -9.85
CA ASN A 198 -10.95 14.42 -11.08
C ASN A 198 -11.52 13.66 -12.27
N ASN A 199 -12.05 14.39 -13.24
CA ASN A 199 -12.72 13.86 -14.42
C ASN A 199 -12.18 14.46 -15.73
N GLU A 200 -10.92 14.89 -15.72
CA GLU A 200 -10.26 15.49 -16.88
C GLU A 200 -8.78 15.15 -16.96
N ASP A 201 -8.19 15.35 -18.14
CA ASP A 201 -6.76 15.15 -18.36
C ASP A 201 -5.93 16.22 -17.63
N MET A 202 -5.06 15.78 -16.72
CA MET A 202 -4.14 16.65 -16.01
C MET A 202 -2.70 16.40 -16.43
N GLU A 203 -1.95 17.48 -16.69
CA GLU A 203 -0.58 17.40 -17.20
C GLU A 203 0.33 16.49 -16.34
N ILE A 204 0.30 16.68 -15.02
CA ILE A 204 1.09 15.89 -14.06
C ILE A 204 0.71 14.39 -14.08
N LEU A 205 -0.56 14.05 -14.32
CA LEU A 205 -1.04 12.68 -14.43
C LEU A 205 -0.62 12.06 -15.77
N LEU A 206 -0.74 12.82 -16.87
CA LEU A 206 -0.28 12.42 -18.21
C LEU A 206 1.24 12.15 -18.24
N GLN A 207 2.03 12.97 -17.56
CA GLN A 207 3.48 12.75 -17.39
C GLN A 207 3.80 11.46 -16.63
N LYS A 208 2.87 10.99 -15.78
CA LYS A 208 2.95 9.75 -15.02
C LYS A 208 2.28 8.56 -15.71
N GLY A 209 1.76 8.76 -16.93
CA GLY A 209 1.13 7.74 -17.76
C GLY A 209 -0.37 7.55 -17.53
N TRP A 210 -0.98 8.36 -16.66
CA TRP A 210 -2.43 8.34 -16.42
C TRP A 210 -3.14 9.27 -17.38
N LYS A 211 -4.14 8.76 -18.09
CA LYS A 211 -4.97 9.51 -19.00
C LYS A 211 -6.43 9.33 -18.62
N TYR A 212 -7.22 10.39 -18.62
CA TYR A 212 -8.65 10.30 -18.43
C TYR A 212 -9.32 9.75 -19.70
N ASP A 213 -10.16 8.73 -19.52
CA ASP A 213 -10.98 8.12 -20.55
C ASP A 213 -12.41 8.66 -20.40
N GLU A 214 -12.78 9.61 -21.25
CA GLU A 214 -14.10 10.24 -21.25
C GLU A 214 -15.22 9.23 -21.50
N ASP A 215 -14.98 8.19 -22.31
CA ASP A 215 -16.00 7.20 -22.66
C ASP A 215 -16.35 6.30 -21.47
N ASN A 216 -15.37 6.03 -20.59
CA ASN A 216 -15.54 5.17 -19.41
C ASN A 216 -15.59 5.97 -18.09
N GLU A 217 -15.54 7.30 -18.18
CA GLU A 217 -15.51 8.26 -17.06
C GLU A 217 -14.47 7.91 -15.98
N LYS A 218 -13.27 7.46 -16.41
CA LYS A 218 -12.23 7.00 -15.47
C LYS A 218 -10.83 7.20 -16.02
N TYR A 219 -9.83 7.28 -15.15
CA TYR A 219 -8.43 7.21 -15.59
C TYR A 219 -8.03 5.81 -16.05
N ILE A 220 -7.20 5.75 -17.09
CA ILE A 220 -6.51 4.57 -17.58
C ILE A 220 -5.00 4.78 -17.51
N LEU A 221 -4.24 3.71 -17.28
CA LEU A 221 -2.79 3.75 -17.27
C LEU A 221 -2.25 3.29 -18.65
N ASP A 222 -1.51 4.15 -19.35
CA ASP A 222 -0.84 3.79 -20.60
C ASP A 222 0.38 2.88 -20.33
N VAL A 223 0.11 1.57 -20.37
CA VAL A 223 1.10 0.51 -20.14
C VAL A 223 2.25 0.53 -21.16
N LYS A 224 2.09 1.17 -22.34
CA LYS A 224 3.19 1.22 -23.32
C LYS A 224 4.33 2.12 -22.87
N ARG A 225 4.07 3.12 -22.01
CA ARG A 225 5.10 3.96 -21.38
C ARG A 225 5.75 3.31 -20.16
N ASP A 226 5.18 2.23 -19.63
CA ASP A 226 5.61 1.57 -18.39
C ASP A 226 7.03 0.96 -18.48
N LYS A 227 7.52 0.66 -19.69
CA LYS A 227 8.91 0.22 -19.92
C LYS A 227 9.95 1.33 -19.74
N GLU A 228 9.57 2.61 -19.84
CA GLU A 228 10.45 3.78 -19.71
C GLU A 228 10.21 4.57 -18.41
N ILE A 229 9.05 4.41 -17.78
CA ILE A 229 8.70 5.11 -16.54
C ILE A 229 9.44 4.46 -15.36
N ASN A 230 10.42 5.19 -14.82
CA ASN A 230 11.11 4.83 -13.59
C ASN A 230 10.07 4.64 -12.45
N LYS A 231 10.05 3.47 -11.79
CA LYS A 231 9.02 3.04 -10.81
C LYS A 231 8.76 4.02 -9.65
N SER A 232 9.68 4.97 -9.39
CA SER A 232 9.50 6.07 -8.44
C SER A 232 8.52 7.17 -8.90
N LYS A 233 8.07 7.17 -10.16
CA LYS A 233 7.25 8.24 -10.75
C LYS A 233 5.74 8.12 -10.54
N TYR A 234 5.24 7.01 -10.00
CA TYR A 234 3.80 6.81 -9.77
C TYR A 234 3.22 7.65 -8.63
N TYR A 235 4.04 8.06 -7.66
CA TYR A 235 3.58 8.77 -6.46
C TYR A 235 3.43 10.27 -6.74
N LEU A 236 2.47 10.93 -6.09
CA LEU A 236 2.37 12.40 -6.08
C LEU A 236 3.14 12.98 -4.89
N THR A 237 3.82 14.11 -5.09
CA THR A 237 4.33 14.96 -4.00
C THR A 237 3.19 15.73 -3.34
N GLU A 238 3.50 16.45 -2.24
CA GLU A 238 2.52 17.33 -1.60
C GLU A 238 2.15 18.51 -2.50
N ASP A 239 3.15 19.08 -3.17
CA ASP A 239 2.96 20.19 -4.10
C ASP A 239 2.15 19.74 -5.31
N ASP A 240 2.42 18.57 -5.90
CA ASP A 240 1.63 18.01 -7.00
C ASP A 240 0.14 17.92 -6.61
N TYR A 241 -0.13 17.38 -5.41
CA TYR A 241 -1.48 17.19 -4.90
C TYR A 241 -2.20 18.52 -4.63
N ASN A 242 -1.52 19.46 -3.97
CA ASN A 242 -2.07 20.78 -3.68
C ASN A 242 -2.33 21.58 -4.96
N ASN A 243 -1.45 21.47 -5.96
CA ASN A 243 -1.63 22.12 -7.26
C ASN A 243 -2.82 21.58 -8.05
N ILE A 244 -3.22 20.34 -7.82
CA ILE A 244 -4.38 19.72 -8.44
C ILE A 244 -5.65 20.11 -7.70
N ILE A 245 -5.73 19.84 -6.40
CA ILE A 245 -6.96 20.02 -5.63
C ILE A 245 -7.32 21.51 -5.42
N ASN A 246 -6.33 22.40 -5.31
CA ASN A 246 -6.61 23.84 -5.13
C ASN A 246 -6.92 24.57 -6.43
N LYS A 247 -6.80 23.94 -7.61
CA LYS A 247 -7.31 24.52 -8.87
C LYS A 247 -8.85 24.51 -8.95
N GLU A 248 -9.50 23.73 -8.10
CA GLU A 248 -10.96 23.60 -8.02
C GLU A 248 -11.60 24.50 -6.94
N SER A 249 -10.86 25.47 -6.37
CA SER A 249 -11.37 26.46 -5.39
C SER A 249 -11.44 27.86 -5.99
#